data_AF-A0A8A3S393-F1
#
_entry.id   AF-A0A8A3S393-F1
#
_cell.length_a   1.000
_cell.length_b   1.000
_cell.length_c   1.000
_cell.angle_alpha   90.00
_cell.angle_beta   90.00
_cell.angle_gamma   90.00
#
_symmetry.space_group_name_H-M   'P 1'
#
loop_
_entity.id
_entity.type
_entity.pdbx_description
1 polymer ?
#
loop_
_entity_poly.entity_id
_entity_poly.type
_entity_poly.pdbx_seq_one_letter_code
_entity_poly.pdbx_strand_id
1 'polypeptide(L)'
;MDGMARSGTQGRSLTLQIPIFYKLFVSMLFVAVIPVILLGIMAAGDTGWIVEVLGLQGTVFVLTLATLAIVVMWSFFLASSITSPITQLSEVARNVSMGDLKGAEVDVMSNDEIGDLAASFNRMINSYRVLDALAREDNE
;
A
#
# COMPACT_ATOMS: atom_id res chain seq x y z
N MET A 1 -30.14 44.67 -13.90
CA MET A 1 -29.09 44.42 -14.93
C MET A 1 -27.76 44.48 -14.22
N ASP A 2 -26.84 43.60 -14.64
CA ASP A 2 -25.56 43.23 -14.02
C ASP A 2 -25.65 42.51 -12.67
N GLY A 3 -25.11 41.31 -12.49
CA GLY A 3 -24.18 40.56 -13.34
C GLY A 3 -23.10 39.96 -12.46
N MET A 4 -22.74 38.71 -12.74
CA MET A 4 -21.59 37.97 -12.21
C MET A 4 -21.81 37.21 -10.89
N ALA A 5 -22.56 36.12 -11.03
CA ALA A 5 -22.25 34.88 -10.33
C ALA A 5 -20.79 34.49 -10.60
N ARG A 6 -19.93 34.60 -9.59
CA ARG A 6 -18.60 33.97 -9.61
C ARG A 6 -18.76 32.52 -9.21
N SER A 7 -19.04 31.68 -10.21
CA SER A 7 -18.85 30.23 -10.09
C SER A 7 -17.35 29.96 -10.08
N GLY A 8 -16.79 29.81 -8.88
CA GLY A 8 -15.49 29.19 -8.70
C GLY A 8 -15.65 27.69 -8.89
N THR A 9 -15.42 27.20 -10.11
CA THR A 9 -15.19 25.77 -10.36
C THR A 9 -13.87 25.40 -9.69
N GLN A 10 -13.96 25.01 -8.42
CA GLN A 10 -12.87 24.41 -7.68
C GLN A 10 -12.49 23.13 -8.44
N GLY A 11 -11.33 23.16 -9.08
CA GLY A 11 -10.79 22.04 -9.83
C GLY A 11 -10.69 20.83 -8.91
N ARG A 12 -11.63 19.91 -9.08
CA ARG A 12 -11.63 18.61 -8.41
C ARG A 12 -10.43 17.88 -8.97
N SER A 13 -9.29 17.92 -8.28
CA SER A 13 -8.18 17.03 -8.56
C SER A 13 -8.73 15.62 -8.38
N LEU A 14 -9.13 14.98 -9.50
CA LEU A 14 -9.52 13.58 -9.55
C LEU A 14 -8.25 12.77 -9.30
N THR A 15 -7.84 12.71 -8.03
CA THR A 15 -6.82 11.77 -7.58
C THR A 15 -7.41 10.38 -7.80
N LEU A 16 -6.94 9.69 -8.84
CA LEU A 16 -7.37 8.34 -9.16
C LEU A 16 -6.87 7.43 -8.04
N GLN A 17 -7.74 7.14 -7.07
CA GLN A 17 -7.45 6.20 -5.99
C GLN A 17 -7.40 4.80 -6.61
N ILE A 18 -6.23 4.17 -6.57
CA ILE A 18 -6.06 2.81 -7.07
C ILE A 18 -6.28 1.86 -5.89
N PRO A 19 -7.32 1.00 -5.92
CA PRO A 19 -7.58 0.09 -4.82
C PRO A 19 -6.36 -0.77 -4.49
N ILE A 20 -6.05 -0.96 -3.20
CA ILE A 20 -5.00 -1.86 -2.71
C ILE A 20 -5.19 -3.25 -3.30
N PHE A 21 -6.45 -3.67 -3.46
CA PHE A 21 -6.78 -4.94 -4.07
C PHE A 21 -6.12 -5.12 -5.44
N TYR A 22 -6.07 -4.08 -6.30
CA TYR A 22 -5.40 -4.18 -7.59
C TYR A 22 -3.88 -4.25 -7.45
N LYS A 23 -3.27 -3.54 -6.49
CA LYS A 23 -1.84 -3.65 -6.22
C LYS A 23 -1.47 -5.07 -5.77
N LEU A 24 -2.25 -5.64 -4.85
CA LEU A 24 -2.11 -7.02 -4.38
C LEU A 24 -2.33 -8.03 -5.50
N PHE A 25 -3.42 -7.88 -6.25
CA PHE A 25 -3.78 -8.82 -7.31
C PHE A 25 -2.75 -8.82 -8.43
N VAL A 26 -2.26 -7.65 -8.85
CA VAL A 26 -1.18 -7.53 -9.84
C VAL A 26 0.10 -8.17 -9.30
N SER A 27 0.50 -7.92 -8.04
CA SER A 27 1.69 -8.57 -7.48
C SER A 27 1.57 -10.10 -7.44
N MET A 28 0.41 -10.63 -7.06
CA MET A 28 0.16 -12.06 -6.99
C MET A 28 0.16 -12.70 -8.38
N LEU A 29 -0.40 -12.00 -9.37
CA LEU A 29 -0.38 -12.44 -10.77
C LEU A 29 1.04 -12.48 -11.31
N PHE A 30 1.87 -11.46 -11.05
CA PHE A 30 3.29 -11.50 -11.43
C PHE A 30 4.04 -12.66 -10.77
N VAL A 31 3.89 -12.85 -9.46
CA VAL A 31 4.53 -13.94 -8.72
C VAL A 31 4.08 -15.32 -9.21
N ALA A 32 2.80 -15.50 -9.55
CA ALA A 32 2.27 -16.78 -10.02
C ALA A 32 2.60 -17.07 -11.49
N VAL A 33 2.62 -16.03 -12.33
CA VAL A 33 2.77 -16.17 -13.79
C VAL A 33 4.24 -16.28 -14.20
N ILE A 34 5.16 -15.56 -13.54
CA ILE A 34 6.60 -15.61 -13.88
C ILE A 34 7.15 -17.04 -13.87
N PRO A 35 6.98 -17.85 -12.81
CA PRO A 35 7.50 -19.22 -12.77
C PRO A 35 6.88 -20.11 -13.84
N VAL A 36 5.58 -19.97 -14.09
CA VAL A 36 4.86 -20.77 -15.09
C VAL A 36 5.31 -20.41 -16.50
N ILE A 37 5.50 -19.13 -16.80
CA ILE A 37 6.06 -18.69 -18.08
C ILE A 37 7.48 -19.21 -18.25
N LEU A 38 8.33 -19.11 -17.22
CA LEU A 38 9.70 -19.61 -17.27
C LEU A 38 9.75 -21.12 -17.52
N LEU A 39 8.88 -21.89 -16.85
CA LEU A 39 8.75 -23.34 -17.10
C LEU A 39 8.19 -23.64 -18.49
N GLY A 40 7.24 -22.85 -18.98
CA GLY A 40 6.67 -22.99 -20.32
C GLY A 40 7.71 -22.74 -21.42
N ILE A 41 8.50 -21.68 -21.28
CA ILE A 41 9.63 -21.37 -22.18
C ILE A 41 10.64 -22.53 -22.18
N MET A 42 10.95 -23.07 -20.99
CA MET A 42 11.84 -24.22 -20.86
C MET A 42 11.28 -25.48 -21.55
N ALA A 43 9.99 -25.77 -21.37
CA ALA A 43 9.33 -26.93 -21.95
C ALA A 43 9.17 -26.83 -23.48
N ALA A 44 9.06 -25.61 -24.02
CA ALA A 44 8.96 -25.36 -25.45
C ALA A 44 10.27 -25.64 -26.22
N GLY A 45 11.40 -25.89 -25.52
CA GLY A 45 12.66 -26.33 -26.12
C GLY A 45 13.53 -25.23 -26.74
N ASP A 46 13.07 -23.97 -26.75
CA ASP A 46 13.79 -22.83 -27.34
C ASP A 46 14.96 -22.31 -26.45
N THR A 47 15.14 -22.92 -25.27
CA THR A 47 16.24 -22.63 -24.33
C THR A 47 17.52 -23.46 -24.56
N GLY A 48 17.70 -24.03 -25.76
CA GLY A 48 18.85 -24.86 -26.10
C GLY A 48 20.19 -24.24 -25.70
N TRP A 49 20.38 -22.95 -25.95
CA TRP A 49 21.58 -22.19 -25.58
C TRP A 49 21.89 -22.16 -24.07
N ILE A 50 20.88 -22.03 -23.20
CA ILE A 50 21.07 -21.96 -21.74
C ILE A 50 21.32 -23.35 -21.17
N VAL A 51 20.53 -24.32 -21.64
CA VAL A 51 20.60 -25.71 -21.17
C VAL A 51 21.90 -26.38 -21.62
N GLU A 52 22.44 -26.02 -22.79
CA GLU A 52 23.73 -26.53 -23.28
C GLU A 52 24.92 -26.00 -22.46
N VAL A 53 24.87 -24.75 -22.00
CA VAL A 53 25.94 -24.13 -21.19
C VAL A 53 25.88 -24.55 -19.72
N LEU A 54 24.68 -24.57 -19.12
CA LEU A 54 24.49 -24.78 -17.68
C LEU A 54 24.01 -26.19 -17.30
N GLY A 55 23.59 -26.99 -18.28
CA GLY A 55 22.88 -28.24 -18.05
C GLY A 55 21.45 -28.03 -17.54
N LEU A 56 20.65 -29.10 -17.59
CA LEU A 56 19.29 -29.08 -17.05
C LEU A 56 19.27 -28.78 -15.54
N GLN A 57 20.18 -29.39 -14.78
CA GLN A 57 20.27 -29.18 -13.33
C GLN A 57 20.63 -27.73 -12.97
N GLY A 58 21.62 -27.13 -13.65
CA GLY A 58 22.03 -25.74 -13.40
C GLY A 58 20.95 -24.74 -13.79
N THR A 59 20.26 -24.97 -14.90
CA THR A 59 19.15 -24.12 -15.36
C THR A 59 18.00 -24.12 -14.34
N VAL A 60 17.57 -25.30 -13.87
CA VAL A 60 16.51 -25.41 -12.84
C VAL A 60 16.92 -24.72 -11.54
N PHE A 61 18.18 -24.86 -11.13
CA PHE A 61 18.70 -24.20 -9.93
C PHE A 61 18.64 -22.67 -10.04
N VAL A 62 19.11 -22.10 -11.15
CA VAL A 62 19.08 -20.65 -11.39
C VAL A 62 17.64 -20.11 -11.43
N LEU A 63 16.72 -20.80 -12.09
CA LEU A 63 15.31 -20.40 -12.14
C LEU A 63 14.65 -20.43 -10.76
N THR A 64 14.97 -21.45 -9.96
CA THR A 64 14.48 -21.56 -8.58
C THR A 64 14.98 -20.38 -7.75
N LEU A 65 16.28 -20.06 -7.85
CA LEU A 65 16.88 -18.95 -7.11
C LEU A 65 16.28 -17.60 -7.54
N ALA A 66 16.09 -17.39 -8.85
CA ALA A 66 15.47 -16.18 -9.39
C ALA A 66 14.03 -16.03 -8.88
N THR A 67 13.24 -17.11 -8.89
CA THR A 67 11.87 -17.11 -8.37
C THR A 67 11.84 -16.76 -6.88
N LEU A 68 12.74 -17.37 -6.08
CA LEU A 68 12.82 -17.10 -4.65
C LEU A 68 13.19 -15.63 -4.38
N ALA A 69 14.16 -15.08 -5.12
CA ALA A 69 14.54 -13.68 -5.00
C ALA A 69 13.35 -12.73 -5.29
N ILE A 70 12.56 -13.03 -6.32
CA ILE A 70 11.35 -12.26 -6.68
C ILE A 70 10.31 -12.34 -5.56
N VAL A 71 10.04 -13.53 -5.02
CA VAL A 71 9.07 -13.72 -3.91
C VAL A 71 9.49 -12.93 -2.67
N VAL A 72 10.77 -12.98 -2.31
CA VAL A 72 11.30 -12.24 -1.16
C VAL A 72 11.17 -10.73 -1.38
N MET A 73 11.58 -10.23 -2.55
CA MET A 73 11.48 -8.82 -2.91
C MET A 73 10.02 -8.33 -2.84
N TRP A 74 9.08 -9.09 -3.39
CA TRP A 74 7.65 -8.76 -3.32
C TRP A 74 7.09 -8.80 -1.90
N SER A 75 7.51 -9.75 -1.08
CA SER A 75 7.08 -9.84 0.33
C SER A 75 7.50 -8.59 1.11
N PHE A 76 8.73 -8.12 0.91
CA PHE A 76 9.20 -6.86 1.51
C PHE A 76 8.39 -5.65 1.02
N PHE A 77 8.07 -5.58 -0.27
CA PHE A 77 7.24 -4.51 -0.83
C PHE A 77 5.81 -4.49 -0.27
N LEU A 78 5.19 -5.66 -0.09
CA LEU A 78 3.87 -5.77 0.53
C LEU A 78 3.91 -5.33 2.00
N ALA A 79 4.92 -5.75 2.75
CA ALA A 79 5.08 -5.38 4.15
C ALA A 79 5.23 -3.85 4.32
N SER A 80 5.97 -3.18 3.44
CA SER A 80 6.12 -1.73 3.50
C SER A 80 4.87 -0.97 3.04
N SER A 81 4.15 -1.46 2.05
CA SER A 81 2.98 -0.77 1.48
C SER A 81 1.68 -0.98 2.25
N ILE A 82 1.53 -2.08 3.00
CA ILE A 82 0.29 -2.42 3.71
C ILE A 82 0.52 -2.59 5.19
N THR A 83 1.43 -3.50 5.58
CA THR A 83 1.63 -3.85 6.99
C THR A 83 2.11 -2.66 7.79
N SER A 84 3.10 -1.91 7.30
CA SER A 84 3.66 -0.76 8.03
C SER A 84 2.61 0.34 8.32
N PRO A 85 1.82 0.84 7.34
CA PRO A 85 0.76 1.81 7.63
C PRO A 85 -0.31 1.29 8.61
N ILE A 86 -0.69 0.02 8.51
CA ILE A 86 -1.69 -0.60 9.42
C ILE A 86 -1.13 -0.68 10.85
N THR A 87 0.15 -1.05 11.00
CA THR A 87 0.80 -1.08 12.32
C THR A 87 0.89 0.32 12.93
N GLN A 88 1.22 1.35 12.14
CA GLN A 88 1.24 2.74 12.60
C GLN A 88 -0.15 3.21 13.05
N LEU A 89 -1.19 2.93 12.27
CA LEU A 89 -2.58 3.20 12.65
C LEU A 89 -2.96 2.54 13.98
N SER A 90 -2.58 1.28 14.16
CA SER A 90 -2.84 0.51 15.39
C SER A 90 -2.13 1.12 16.61
N GLU A 91 -0.87 1.55 16.46
CA GLU A 91 -0.10 2.18 17.52
C GLU A 91 -0.72 3.53 17.95
N VAL A 92 -1.07 4.39 16.98
CA VAL A 92 -1.72 5.67 17.29
C VAL A 92 -3.09 5.44 17.91
N ALA A 93 -3.88 4.47 17.42
CA ALA A 93 -5.16 4.12 18.04
C ALA A 93 -5.02 3.66 19.49
N ARG A 94 -3.98 2.88 19.79
CA ARG A 94 -3.70 2.46 21.17
C ARG A 94 -3.40 3.66 22.06
N ASN A 95 -2.58 4.61 21.62
CA ASN A 95 -2.26 5.81 22.40
C ASN A 95 -3.50 6.68 22.63
N VAL A 96 -4.29 6.92 21.59
CA VAL A 96 -5.56 7.65 21.66
C VAL A 96 -6.53 6.98 22.63
N SER A 97 -6.62 5.64 22.64
CA SER A 97 -7.51 4.90 23.54
C SER A 97 -7.13 5.04 25.02
N MET A 98 -5.87 5.38 25.31
CA MET A 98 -5.38 5.65 26.67
C MET A 98 -5.52 7.13 27.07
N GLY A 99 -6.16 7.95 26.23
CA GLY A 99 -6.34 9.39 26.45
C GLY A 99 -5.13 10.24 26.05
N ASP A 100 -4.08 9.64 25.47
CA ASP A 100 -2.93 10.40 24.96
C ASP A 100 -3.21 10.90 23.55
N LEU A 101 -3.66 12.15 23.47
CA LEU A 101 -3.94 12.83 22.20
C LEU A 101 -2.75 13.68 21.71
N LYS A 102 -1.65 13.79 22.48
CA LYS A 102 -0.53 14.64 22.13
C LYS A 102 0.27 14.02 20.99
N GLY A 103 0.34 14.71 19.85
CA GLY A 103 1.07 14.21 18.68
C GLY A 103 0.47 12.96 18.02
N ALA A 104 -0.73 12.52 18.44
CA ALA A 104 -1.46 11.44 17.79
C ALA A 104 -1.91 11.86 16.37
N GLU A 105 -1.12 11.52 15.36
CA GLU A 105 -1.44 11.73 13.95
C GLU A 105 -0.79 10.60 13.14
N VAL A 106 -1.49 10.13 12.11
CA VAL A 106 -0.98 9.11 11.20
C VAL A 106 -0.60 9.79 9.89
N ASP A 107 0.60 9.55 9.38
CA ASP A 107 1.01 10.08 8.09
C ASP A 107 0.23 9.42 6.94
N VAL A 108 -0.30 10.23 6.02
CA VAL A 108 -1.10 9.76 4.88
C VAL A 108 -0.17 9.53 3.69
N MET A 109 0.53 8.40 3.71
CA MET A 109 1.53 8.06 2.69
C MET A 109 0.97 7.31 1.48
N SER A 110 -0.28 6.86 1.53
CA SER A 110 -0.88 6.03 0.48
C SER A 110 -2.02 6.72 -0.26
N ASN A 111 -2.15 6.44 -1.56
CA ASN A 111 -3.23 6.94 -2.43
C ASN A 111 -4.23 5.82 -2.76
N ASP A 112 -4.71 5.15 -1.71
CA ASP A 112 -5.65 4.02 -1.76
C ASP A 112 -6.47 3.93 -0.47
N GLU A 113 -7.15 2.82 -0.20
CA GLU A 113 -8.03 2.68 0.96
C GLU A 113 -7.31 2.79 2.30
N ILE A 114 -6.00 2.50 2.38
CA ILE A 114 -5.21 2.73 3.60
C ILE A 114 -5.05 4.24 3.81
N GLY A 115 -4.78 4.99 2.74
CA GLY A 115 -4.68 6.45 2.79
C GLY A 115 -5.99 7.10 3.24
N ASP A 116 -7.11 6.64 2.67
CA ASP A 116 -8.43 7.11 3.04
C ASP A 116 -8.80 6.76 4.48
N LEU A 117 -8.41 5.57 4.93
CA LEU A 117 -8.56 5.16 6.32
C LEU A 117 -7.73 6.06 7.25
N ALA A 118 -6.46 6.31 6.93
CA ALA A 118 -5.59 7.19 7.71
C ALA A 118 -6.15 8.62 7.79
N ALA A 119 -6.60 9.18 6.66
CA ALA A 119 -7.22 10.50 6.61
C ALA A 119 -8.52 10.55 7.45
N SER A 120 -9.35 9.51 7.39
CA SER A 120 -10.57 9.40 8.19
C SER A 120 -10.27 9.27 9.68
N PHE A 121 -9.23 8.53 10.03
CA PHE A 121 -8.76 8.32 11.39
C PHE A 121 -8.21 9.62 12.00
N ASN A 122 -7.41 10.38 11.24
CA ASN A 122 -6.94 11.71 11.67
C ASN A 122 -8.09 12.69 11.92
N ARG A 123 -9.14 12.67 11.09
CA ARG A 123 -10.35 13.48 11.33
C ARG A 123 -11.04 13.10 12.66
N MET A 124 -11.12 11.81 12.97
CA MET A 124 -11.68 11.34 14.24
C MET A 124 -10.84 11.82 15.44
N ILE A 125 -9.51 11.69 15.38
CA ILE A 125 -8.62 12.19 16.44
C ILE A 125 -8.81 13.70 16.64
N ASN A 126 -8.91 14.46 15.55
CA ASN A 126 -9.14 15.89 15.64
C ASN A 126 -10.48 16.22 16.32
N SER A 127 -11.56 15.50 16.01
CA SER A 127 -12.84 15.65 16.70
C SER A 127 -12.72 15.38 18.21
N TYR A 128 -11.97 14.35 18.62
CA TYR A 128 -11.70 14.09 20.04
C TYR A 128 -10.92 15.21 20.71
N ARG A 129 -9.92 15.80 20.03
CA ARG A 129 -9.16 16.95 20.56
C ARG A 129 -10.05 18.17 20.77
N VAL A 130 -10.95 18.45 19.84
CA VAL A 130 -11.92 19.54 19.97
C VAL A 130 -12.84 19.31 21.16
N LEU A 131 -13.38 18.08 21.31
CA LEU A 131 -14.24 17.74 22.44
C LEU A 131 -13.51 17.84 23.80
N ASP A 132 -12.26 17.37 23.88
CA ASP A 132 -11.43 17.47 25.09
C ASP A 132 -11.12 18.94 25.45
N ALA A 133 -10.90 19.80 24.46
CA ALA A 133 -10.70 21.24 24.67
C ALA A 133 -11.97 21.92 25.22
N LEU A 134 -13.13 21.64 24.63
CA LEU A 134 -14.42 22.19 25.09
C LEU A 134 -14.75 21.73 26.51
N ALA A 135 -14.52 20.44 26.82
CA ALA A 135 -14.77 19.91 28.15
C ALA A 135 -13.87 20.54 29.23
N ARG A 136 -12.66 21.01 28.88
CA ARG A 136 -11.79 21.74 29.82
C ARG A 136 -12.27 23.17 30.05
N GLU A 137 -12.77 23.83 29.01
CA GLU A 137 -13.30 25.21 29.10
C GLU A 137 -14.57 25.28 29.96
N ASP A 138 -15.46 24.30 29.87
CA ASP A 138 -16.69 24.22 30.69
C ASP A 138 -16.44 23.98 32.20
N ASN A 139 -15.23 23.52 32.57
CA ASN A 139 -14.84 23.21 33.96
C ASN A 139 -14.04 24.34 34.63
N GLU A 140 -13.77 25.45 33.93
CA GLU A 140 -13.14 26.67 34.45
C GLU A 140 -14.17 27.80 34.68
#